data_AF-A0A1J0P872-F1
#
_entry.id   AF-A0A1J0P872-F1
#
_cell.length_a   1.000
_cell.length_b   1.000
_cell.length_c   1.000
_cell.angle_alpha   90.00
_cell.angle_beta   90.00
_cell.angle_gamma   90.00
#
_symmetry.space_group_name_H-M   'P 1'
#
loop_
_entity.id
_entity.type
_entity.pdbx_description
1 polymer ?
#
loop_
_entity_poly.entity_id
_entity_poly.type
_entity_poly.pdbx_seq_one_letter_code
_entity_poly.pdbx_strand_id
1 'polypeptide(L)'
;MGQLGLNSRLWIDQEPEQVEARITQINDPIQVEALRQLAREGYCLLKSSIPHSAIDAYLAIIHSDNQPFPLKASLGRDIFSFASLDPNQPLVKILDSHFAFAEARALGLAAPIRSLLALIFKEAPVTFQTLYFQVVSL
;
A
#
# COMPACT_ATOMS: atom_id res chain seq x y z
N MET A 1 12.67 -26.37 18.00
CA MET A 1 13.08 -25.16 17.26
C MET A 1 13.04 -25.51 15.78
N GLY A 2 12.00 -25.08 15.06
CA GLY A 2 11.86 -25.37 13.63
C GLY A 2 12.80 -24.48 12.82
N GLN A 3 13.58 -25.07 11.93
CA GLN A 3 14.31 -24.34 10.90
C GLN A 3 13.31 -23.56 10.04
N LEU A 4 13.28 -22.23 10.18
CA LEU A 4 12.71 -21.36 9.16
C LEU A 4 13.63 -21.44 7.94
N GLY A 5 13.27 -22.29 6.98
CA GLY A 5 13.99 -22.40 5.72
C GLY A 5 13.95 -21.07 4.98
N LEU A 6 15.09 -20.38 4.92
CA LEU A 6 15.34 -19.17 4.12
C LEU A 6 15.37 -19.46 2.59
N ASN A 7 14.58 -20.42 2.12
CA ASN A 7 14.40 -20.76 0.70
C ASN A 7 13.11 -20.18 0.12
N SER A 8 12.55 -19.12 0.71
CA SER A 8 11.35 -18.47 0.20
C SER A 8 11.72 -17.41 -0.85
N ARG A 9 12.26 -17.84 -2.00
CA ARG A 9 12.12 -17.04 -3.22
C ARG A 9 10.63 -16.81 -3.43
N LEU A 10 10.20 -15.57 -3.61
CA LEU A 10 8.81 -15.31 -4.00
C LEU A 10 8.56 -16.08 -5.30
N TRP A 11 7.33 -16.50 -5.56
CA TRP A 11 7.11 -17.26 -6.78
C TRP A 11 7.31 -16.44 -8.05
N ILE A 12 7.29 -15.11 -7.93
CA ILE A 12 7.67 -14.17 -8.99
C ILE A 12 9.18 -14.16 -9.26
N ASP A 13 10.00 -14.71 -8.36
CA ASP A 13 11.46 -14.88 -8.52
C ASP A 13 11.80 -16.24 -9.18
N GLN A 14 10.81 -16.95 -9.71
CA GLN A 14 10.97 -18.19 -10.46
C GLN A 14 11.33 -17.92 -11.93
N GLU A 15 11.67 -18.97 -12.68
CA GLU A 15 11.92 -18.84 -14.12
C GLU A 15 10.66 -18.28 -14.82
N PRO A 16 10.80 -17.40 -15.83
CA PRO A 16 9.67 -16.72 -16.47
C PRO A 16 8.55 -17.67 -16.95
N GLU A 17 8.91 -18.86 -17.43
CA GLU A 17 7.96 -19.89 -17.87
C GLU A 17 7.08 -20.40 -16.72
N GLN A 18 7.65 -20.53 -15.53
CA GLN A 18 6.94 -20.97 -14.32
C GLN A 18 6.01 -19.86 -13.79
N VAL A 19 6.46 -18.60 -13.90
CA VAL A 19 5.65 -17.42 -13.57
C VAL A 19 4.44 -17.34 -14.51
N GLU A 20 4.65 -17.44 -15.82
CA GLU A 20 3.58 -17.35 -16.82
C GLU A 20 2.59 -18.54 -16.70
N ALA A 21 3.08 -19.75 -16.46
CA ALA A 21 2.23 -20.92 -16.22
C ALA A 21 1.30 -20.75 -15.01
N ARG A 22 1.70 -19.97 -14.00
CA ARG A 22 0.84 -19.62 -12.86
C ARG A 22 -0.16 -18.52 -13.20
N ILE A 23 0.30 -17.49 -13.90
CA ILE A 23 -0.57 -16.36 -14.31
C ILE A 23 -1.73 -16.85 -15.18
N THR A 24 -1.49 -17.82 -16.07
CA THR A 24 -2.55 -18.40 -16.94
C THR A 24 -3.65 -19.15 -16.19
N GLN A 25 -3.46 -19.47 -14.90
CA GLN A 25 -4.48 -20.11 -14.05
C GLN A 25 -5.42 -19.11 -13.38
N ILE A 26 -5.19 -17.80 -13.58
CA ILE A 26 -5.96 -16.72 -12.95
C ILE A 26 -7.06 -16.25 -13.91
N ASN A 27 -8.29 -16.19 -13.40
CA ASN A 27 -9.47 -15.83 -14.21
C ASN A 27 -9.70 -14.32 -14.31
N ASP A 28 -9.14 -13.52 -13.40
CA ASP A 28 -9.32 -12.06 -13.40
C ASP A 28 -8.28 -11.38 -14.32
N PRO A 29 -8.70 -10.80 -15.46
CA PRO A 29 -7.77 -10.18 -16.41
C PRO A 29 -7.02 -8.98 -15.83
N ILE A 30 -7.61 -8.27 -14.84
CA ILE A 30 -6.95 -7.14 -14.17
C ILE A 30 -5.78 -7.65 -13.32
N GLN A 31 -5.98 -8.76 -12.61
CA GLN A 31 -4.93 -9.38 -11.79
C GLN A 31 -3.84 -10.01 -12.66
N VAL A 32 -4.23 -10.62 -13.79
CA VAL A 32 -3.28 -11.15 -14.78
C VAL A 32 -2.35 -10.06 -15.29
N GLU A 33 -2.90 -8.92 -15.73
CA GLU A 33 -2.08 -7.81 -16.22
C GLU A 33 -1.18 -7.23 -15.12
N ALA A 34 -1.73 -7.05 -13.91
CA ALA A 34 -0.95 -6.56 -12.77
C ALA A 34 0.22 -7.49 -12.43
N LEU A 35 0.03 -8.81 -12.45
CA LEU A 35 1.09 -9.78 -12.16
C LEU A 35 2.14 -9.85 -13.27
N ARG A 36 1.74 -9.73 -14.55
CA ARG A 36 2.69 -9.63 -15.66
C ARG A 36 3.52 -8.36 -15.57
N GLN A 37 2.90 -7.24 -15.23
CA GLN A 37 3.60 -5.98 -14.99
C GLN A 37 4.59 -6.14 -13.83
N LEU A 38 4.16 -6.72 -12.71
CA LEU A 38 5.02 -6.97 -11.55
C LEU A 38 6.22 -7.84 -11.90
N ALA A 39 6.03 -8.94 -12.64
CA ALA A 39 7.11 -9.84 -13.05
C ALA A 39 8.14 -9.15 -13.97
N ARG A 40 7.69 -8.24 -14.84
CA ARG A 40 8.56 -7.51 -15.77
C ARG A 40 9.26 -6.31 -15.14
N GLU A 41 8.55 -5.56 -14.31
CA GLU A 41 8.95 -4.20 -13.88
C GLU A 41 9.30 -4.12 -12.39
N GLY A 42 9.00 -5.15 -11.60
CA GLY A 42 9.16 -5.13 -10.14
C GLY A 42 8.11 -4.30 -9.41
N TYR A 43 7.14 -3.72 -10.15
CA TYR A 43 5.98 -3.02 -9.61
C TYR A 43 4.76 -3.21 -10.53
N CYS A 44 3.56 -2.90 -10.04
CA CYS A 44 2.36 -2.87 -10.85
C CYS A 44 1.44 -1.72 -10.44
N LEU A 45 0.55 -1.31 -11.36
CA LEU A 45 -0.39 -0.22 -11.13
C LEU A 45 -1.83 -0.73 -11.09
N LEU A 46 -2.43 -0.67 -9.91
CA LEU A 46 -3.84 -0.99 -9.68
C LEU A 46 -4.72 0.24 -9.90
N LYS A 47 -5.03 0.55 -11.16
CA LYS A 47 -5.88 1.69 -11.53
C LYS A 47 -7.31 1.49 -11.05
N SER A 48 -7.94 2.57 -10.58
CA SER A 48 -9.35 2.59 -10.15
C SER A 48 -9.72 1.49 -9.14
N SER A 49 -8.74 0.98 -8.40
CA SER A 49 -8.93 -0.15 -7.46
C SER A 49 -9.53 0.28 -6.12
N ILE A 50 -9.61 1.59 -5.90
CA ILE A 50 -10.23 2.20 -4.74
C ILE A 50 -11.24 3.24 -5.25
N PRO A 51 -12.49 3.24 -4.76
CA PRO A 51 -13.44 4.30 -5.08
C PRO A 51 -12.94 5.68 -4.64
N HIS A 52 -13.14 6.70 -5.46
CA HIS A 52 -12.77 8.08 -5.12
C HIS A 52 -13.39 8.55 -3.80
N SER A 53 -14.64 8.15 -3.52
CA SER A 53 -15.31 8.49 -2.25
C SER A 53 -14.57 7.98 -1.00
N ALA A 54 -13.87 6.85 -1.09
CA ALA A 54 -13.07 6.35 0.02
C ALA A 54 -11.77 7.16 0.20
N ILE A 55 -11.20 7.65 -0.91
CA ILE A 55 -10.05 8.55 -0.90
C ILE A 55 -10.45 9.90 -0.31
N ASP A 56 -11.60 10.44 -0.73
CA ASP A 56 -12.13 11.71 -0.23
C ASP A 56 -12.41 11.65 1.28
N ALA A 57 -13.00 10.55 1.77
CA ALA A 57 -13.23 10.34 3.19
C ALA A 57 -11.92 10.32 4.00
N TYR A 58 -10.88 9.66 3.49
CA TYR A 58 -9.56 9.67 4.11
C TYR A 58 -8.94 11.07 4.13
N LEU A 59 -8.99 11.80 3.02
CA LEU A 59 -8.43 13.14 2.90
C LEU A 59 -9.17 14.14 3.80
N ALA A 60 -10.49 14.02 3.93
CA ALA A 60 -11.28 14.86 4.83
C ALA A 60 -10.83 14.72 6.30
N ILE A 61 -10.42 13.51 6.72
CA ILE A 61 -9.89 13.27 8.08
C ILE A 61 -8.49 13.87 8.22
N ILE A 62 -7.61 13.64 7.25
CA ILE A 62 -6.24 14.18 7.27
C ILE A 62 -6.23 15.71 7.31
N HIS A 63 -7.15 16.35 6.58
CA HIS A 63 -7.25 17.81 6.52
C HIS A 63 -8.23 18.40 7.55
N SER A 64 -8.78 17.59 8.46
CA SER A 64 -9.64 18.09 9.53
C SER A 64 -8.81 18.74 10.64
N ASP A 65 -9.28 19.88 11.15
CA ASP A 65 -8.71 20.52 12.35
C ASP A 65 -8.93 19.68 13.61
N ASN A 66 -9.90 18.75 13.59
CA ASN A 66 -10.25 17.87 14.70
C ASN A 66 -9.78 16.43 14.43
N GLN A 67 -8.48 16.28 14.16
CA GLN A 67 -7.92 14.94 13.96
C GLN A 67 -8.15 14.09 15.21
N PRO A 68 -8.79 12.91 15.07
CA PRO A 68 -9.19 12.13 16.23
C PRO A 68 -8.00 11.52 17.00
N PHE A 69 -6.80 11.53 16.42
CA PHE A 69 -5.60 10.91 16.98
C PHE A 69 -4.31 11.66 16.59
N PRO A 70 -3.24 11.59 17.39
CA PRO A 70 -1.97 12.23 17.07
C PRO A 70 -1.30 11.53 15.90
N LEU A 71 -1.37 12.14 14.72
CA LEU A 71 -0.62 11.69 13.55
C LEU A 71 0.85 12.07 13.66
N LYS A 72 1.71 11.21 13.12
CA LYS A 72 3.14 11.47 12.99
C LYS A 72 3.45 11.80 11.54
N ALA A 73 4.41 12.68 11.36
CA ALA A 73 4.92 13.03 10.06
C ALA A 73 6.44 12.97 10.04
N SER A 74 6.99 12.67 8.87
CA SER A 74 8.42 12.57 8.67
C SER A 74 8.90 13.54 7.59
N LEU A 75 10.00 14.23 7.92
CA LEU A 75 10.78 15.05 7.01
C LEU A 75 12.21 14.49 7.03
N GLY A 76 12.58 13.76 5.98
CA GLY A 76 13.85 13.03 5.95
C GLY A 76 13.92 11.94 7.02
N ARG A 77 14.82 12.09 8.00
CA ARG A 77 15.00 11.12 9.10
C ARG A 77 14.24 11.50 10.38
N ASP A 78 13.78 12.75 10.46
CA ASP A 78 13.15 13.27 11.66
C ASP A 78 11.64 12.98 11.64
N ILE A 79 11.07 12.78 12.84
CA ILE A 79 9.66 12.47 13.03
C ILE A 79 9.07 13.51 13.98
N PHE A 80 7.97 14.13 13.55
CA PHE A 80 7.28 15.20 14.27
C PHE A 80 5.81 14.85 14.46
N SER A 81 5.16 15.59 15.36
CA SER A 81 3.69 15.60 15.39
C SER A 81 3.18 16.29 14.13
N PHE A 82 2.21 15.70 13.45
CA PHE A 82 1.60 16.30 12.27
C PHE A 82 0.99 17.67 12.58
N ALA A 83 0.37 17.83 13.75
CA ALA A 83 -0.24 19.10 14.18
C ALA A 83 0.77 20.26 14.35
N SER A 84 2.06 19.96 14.45
CA SER A 84 3.12 20.97 14.56
C SER A 84 3.74 21.40 13.23
N LEU A 85 3.30 20.79 12.12
CA LEU A 85 3.86 21.10 10.80
C LEU A 85 3.12 22.25 10.13
N ASP A 86 3.90 23.10 9.44
CA ASP A 86 3.35 24.13 8.56
C ASP A 86 2.75 23.44 7.32
N PRO A 87 1.44 23.62 7.03
CA PRO A 87 0.80 23.01 5.87
C PRO A 87 1.40 23.49 4.52
N ASN A 88 2.17 24.57 4.51
CA ASN A 88 2.86 25.07 3.33
C ASN A 88 4.29 24.50 3.17
N GLN A 89 4.77 23.70 4.12
CA GLN A 89 6.07 23.02 3.96
C GLN A 89 6.00 21.91 2.91
N PRO A 90 7.09 21.70 2.14
CA PRO A 90 7.13 20.71 1.08
C PRO A 90 7.02 19.27 1.62
N LEU A 91 6.44 18.38 0.80
CA LEU A 91 6.42 16.92 0.93
C LEU A 91 6.43 16.39 2.38
N VAL A 92 5.26 16.42 3.01
CA VAL A 92 5.06 15.80 4.31
C VAL A 92 4.68 14.32 4.13
N LYS A 93 5.46 13.43 4.74
CA LYS A 93 5.14 12.00 4.81
C LYS A 93 4.39 11.72 6.10
N ILE A 94 3.08 11.51 6.02
CA ILE A 94 2.28 11.07 7.19
C ILE A 94 2.47 9.58 7.39
N LEU A 95 2.80 9.18 8.61
CA LEU A 95 3.11 7.81 8.99
C LEU A 95 1.93 7.19 9.73
N ASP A 96 1.71 5.90 9.48
CA ASP A 96 1.00 4.99 10.38
C ASP A 96 -0.45 5.39 10.69
N SER A 97 -1.07 6.13 9.76
CA SER A 97 -2.47 6.56 9.82
C SER A 97 -3.48 5.42 10.02
N HIS A 98 -3.14 4.18 9.63
CA HIS A 98 -3.99 3.01 9.86
C HIS A 98 -4.17 2.63 11.34
N PHE A 99 -3.26 3.05 12.23
CA PHE A 99 -3.47 2.92 13.68
C PHE A 99 -4.39 4.01 14.23
N ALA A 100 -4.45 5.15 13.55
CA ALA A 100 -5.26 6.29 13.96
C ALA A 100 -6.72 6.10 13.55
N PHE A 101 -7.01 5.76 12.30
CA PHE A 101 -8.41 5.70 11.85
C PHE A 101 -8.69 4.63 10.80
N ALA A 102 -9.95 4.16 10.78
CA ALA A 102 -10.36 2.96 10.05
C ALA A 102 -10.29 3.14 8.53
N GLU A 103 -10.50 4.36 8.04
CA GLU A 103 -10.48 4.73 6.62
C GLU A 103 -9.08 4.51 6.04
N ALA A 104 -8.03 4.91 6.77
CA ALA A 104 -6.65 4.66 6.38
C ALA A 104 -6.35 3.15 6.24
N ARG A 105 -6.83 2.36 7.20
CA ARG A 105 -6.69 0.90 7.16
C ARG A 105 -7.49 0.29 6.01
N ALA A 106 -8.70 0.79 5.76
CA ALA A 106 -9.57 0.33 4.68
C ALA A 106 -8.95 0.58 3.30
N LEU A 107 -8.26 1.71 3.11
CA LEU A 107 -7.52 2.00 1.88
C LEU A 107 -6.36 1.02 1.66
N GLY A 108 -5.50 0.83 2.68
CA GLY A 108 -4.35 -0.07 2.57
C GLY A 108 -4.71 -1.55 2.40
N LEU A 109 -5.93 -1.93 2.78
CA LEU A 109 -6.47 -3.30 2.70
C LEU A 109 -7.70 -3.38 1.79
N ALA A 110 -7.81 -2.50 0.79
CA ALA A 110 -8.89 -2.56 -0.18
C ALA A 110 -8.94 -3.94 -0.88
N ALA A 111 -10.14 -4.42 -1.21
CA ALA A 111 -10.32 -5.78 -1.72
C ALA A 111 -9.44 -6.14 -2.93
N PRO A 112 -9.26 -5.27 -3.94
CA PRO A 112 -8.37 -5.57 -5.06
C PRO A 112 -6.90 -5.71 -4.64
N ILE A 113 -6.44 -4.87 -3.72
CA ILE A 113 -5.07 -4.93 -3.17
C ILE A 113 -4.89 -6.25 -2.42
N ARG A 114 -5.83 -6.61 -1.54
CA ARG A 114 -5.77 -7.86 -0.78
C ARG A 114 -5.77 -9.09 -1.68
N SER A 115 -6.62 -9.09 -2.72
CA SER A 115 -6.70 -10.18 -3.68
C SER A 115 -5.38 -10.38 -4.40
N LEU A 116 -4.76 -9.30 -4.88
CA LEU A 116 -3.46 -9.37 -5.54
C LEU A 116 -2.35 -9.85 -4.58
N LEU A 117 -2.29 -9.30 -3.36
CA LEU A 117 -1.29 -9.70 -2.37
C LEU A 117 -1.44 -11.18 -1.98
N ALA A 118 -2.67 -11.70 -1.88
CA ALA A 118 -2.92 -13.10 -1.62
C ALA A 118 -2.41 -14.01 -2.76
N LEU A 119 -2.45 -13.55 -4.01
CA LEU A 119 -1.84 -14.28 -5.13
C LEU A 119 -0.32 -14.27 -5.06
N ILE A 120 0.30 -13.15 -4.66
CA ILE A 120 1.76 -13.00 -4.58
C ILE A 120 2.32 -13.82 -3.41
N PHE A 121 1.75 -13.66 -2.22
CA PHE A 121 2.34 -14.18 -0.98
C PHE A 121 1.68 -15.47 -0.50
N LYS A 122 0.54 -15.88 -1.07
CA LYS A 122 -0.25 -17.06 -0.65
C LYS A 122 -0.69 -17.02 0.82
N GLU A 123 -0.72 -15.83 1.40
CA GLU A 123 -1.07 -15.58 2.80
C GLU A 123 -1.97 -14.36 2.91
N ALA A 124 -2.68 -14.23 4.03
CA ALA A 124 -3.49 -13.06 4.30
C ALA A 124 -2.57 -11.86 4.58
N PRO A 125 -2.67 -10.75 3.80
CA PRO A 125 -1.80 -9.61 4.01
C PRO A 125 -2.13 -8.90 5.32
N VAL A 126 -1.09 -8.45 6.00
CA VAL A 126 -1.17 -7.56 7.16
C VAL A 126 -0.57 -6.20 6.81
N THR A 127 -1.16 -5.14 7.36
CA THR A 127 -0.59 -3.79 7.21
C THR A 127 0.58 -3.64 8.17
N PHE A 128 1.78 -3.48 7.63
CA PHE A 128 2.99 -3.19 8.42
C PHE A 128 3.14 -1.68 8.67
N GLN A 129 2.94 -0.86 7.64
CA GLN A 129 3.06 0.58 7.68
C GLN A 129 2.11 1.21 6.65
N THR A 130 1.52 2.37 6.97
CA THR A 130 0.84 3.22 5.97
C THR A 130 1.57 4.52 5.81
N LEU A 131 1.69 4.95 4.54
CA LEU A 131 2.40 6.17 4.16
C LEU A 131 1.49 7.00 3.27
N TYR A 132 1.27 8.25 3.67
CA TYR A 132 0.65 9.25 2.80
C TYR A 132 1.67 10.31 2.45
N PHE A 133 1.75 10.65 1.18
CA PHE A 133 2.65 11.66 0.64
C PHE A 133 1.81 12.79 0.08
N GLN A 134 1.97 13.99 0.63
CA GLN A 134 1.39 15.19 0.05
C GLN A 134 2.39 15.81 -0.92
N VAL A 135 2.20 15.59 -2.22
CA VAL A 135 3.02 16.26 -3.24
C VAL A 135 2.42 17.63 -3.49
N VAL A 136 3.06 18.67 -2.96
CA VAL A 136 2.74 20.05 -3.37
C VAL A 136 3.39 20.22 -4.75
N SER A 137 2.58 20.31 -5.81
CA SER A 137 3.09 20.70 -7.12
C SER A 137 3.48 22.17 -7.02
N LEU A 138 4.77 22.47 -7.18
CA LEU A 138 5.28 23.83 -7.36
C LEU A 138 4.79 24.43 -8.68
#